data_AF-A0A0G1N2J0-F1
#
_entry.id   AF-A0A0G1N2J0-F1
#
_cell.length_a   1.000
_cell.length_b   1.000
_cell.length_c   1.000
_cell.angle_alpha   90.00
_cell.angle_beta   90.00
_cell.angle_gamma   90.00
#
_symmetry.space_group_name_H-M   'P 1'
#
loop_
_entity.id
_entity.type
_entity.pdbx_description
1 polymer ?
#
loop_
_entity_poly.entity_id
_entity_poly.type
_entity_poly.pdbx_seq_one_letter_code
_entity_poly.pdbx_strand_id
1 'polypeptide(L)'
;MIQLYTLNMLESIFYFIVWVFVPTILILTLWAVGTITGNIEDERRQRIAKAGFWGGFMLFIIVMLYQVSAFIVAGFPEHEIFGGFDIWLALMGGVIGLVSFSVGGKILSQSAVGWIILVIIFLSFYALLHYLFIRTYNELLLSMIAGLTFGVFAFFASSPATIKEFLKSQSLE
;
A
#
# COMPACT_ATOMS: atom_id res chain seq x y z
N MET A 1 7.11 -17.99 33.45
CA MET A 1 7.91 -16.77 33.22
C MET A 1 8.30 -16.63 31.75
N ILE A 2 8.94 -17.62 31.11
CA ILE A 2 9.31 -17.59 29.67
C ILE A 2 8.10 -17.37 28.74
N GLN A 3 6.97 -18.04 28.98
CA GLN A 3 5.74 -17.84 28.19
C GLN A 3 5.17 -16.42 28.27
N LEU A 4 5.31 -15.74 29.42
CA LEU A 4 4.84 -14.37 29.62
C LEU A 4 5.71 -13.37 28.84
N TYR A 5 7.02 -13.60 28.81
CA TYR A 5 7.95 -12.79 28.02
C TYR A 5 7.75 -12.95 26.51
N THR A 6 7.49 -14.18 26.02
CA THR A 6 7.22 -14.41 24.60
C THR A 6 5.89 -13.82 24.15
N LEU A 7 4.85 -13.86 24.99
CA LEU A 7 3.56 -13.21 24.71
C LEU A 7 3.75 -11.69 24.59
N ASN A 8 4.41 -11.06 25.57
CA ASN A 8 4.65 -9.61 25.57
C ASN A 8 5.54 -9.15 24.40
N MET A 9 6.53 -9.97 23.99
CA MET A 9 7.40 -9.64 22.87
C MET A 9 6.67 -9.74 21.53
N LEU A 10 5.89 -10.81 21.33
CA LEU A 10 5.10 -11.00 20.11
C LEU A 10 4.07 -9.88 19.97
N GLU A 11 3.38 -9.57 21.07
CA GLU A 11 2.42 -8.47 21.15
C GLU A 11 3.07 -7.13 20.77
N SER A 12 4.27 -6.84 21.32
CA SER A 12 5.04 -5.63 20.99
C SER A 12 5.44 -5.53 19.52
N ILE A 13 5.85 -6.65 18.90
CA ILE A 13 6.18 -6.69 17.46
C ILE A 13 4.94 -6.40 16.62
N PHE A 14 3.80 -6.99 16.96
CA PHE A 14 2.54 -6.72 16.28
C PHE A 14 2.11 -5.26 16.44
N TYR A 15 2.23 -4.69 17.65
CA TYR A 15 1.98 -3.26 17.86
C TYR A 15 2.88 -2.39 16.97
N PHE A 16 4.16 -2.72 16.85
CA PHE A 16 5.07 -2.01 15.96
C PHE A 16 4.64 -2.14 14.48
N ILE A 17 4.29 -3.35 14.03
CA ILE A 17 3.86 -3.58 12.65
C ILE A 17 2.58 -2.80 12.34
N VAL A 18 1.60 -2.83 13.24
CA VAL A 18 0.31 -2.17 13.07
C VAL A 18 0.46 -0.65 13.11
N TRP A 19 1.15 -0.10 14.10
CA TRP A 19 1.17 1.35 14.31
C TRP A 19 2.26 2.07 13.53
N VAL A 20 3.33 1.39 13.17
CA VAL A 20 4.49 2.00 12.50
C VAL A 20 4.62 1.49 11.08
N PHE A 21 4.71 0.17 10.89
CA PHE A 21 5.09 -0.40 9.59
C PHE A 21 4.02 -0.21 8.51
N VAL A 22 2.77 -0.60 8.77
CA VAL A 22 1.66 -0.50 7.80
C VAL A 22 1.36 0.96 7.43
N PRO A 23 1.24 1.92 8.37
CA PRO A 23 1.04 3.33 8.02
C PRO A 23 2.21 3.90 7.23
N THR A 24 3.45 3.52 7.55
CA THR A 24 4.64 3.95 6.81
C THR A 24 4.58 3.48 5.35
N ILE A 25 4.22 2.22 5.10
CA ILE A 25 4.10 1.70 3.72
C ILE A 25 3.03 2.47 2.94
N LEU A 26 1.88 2.72 3.55
CA LEU A 26 0.79 3.45 2.89
C LEU A 26 1.20 4.90 2.60
N ILE A 27 1.88 5.58 3.54
CA ILE A 27 2.43 6.93 3.33
C ILE A 27 3.47 6.94 2.21
N LEU A 28 4.39 5.97 2.20
CA LEU A 28 5.40 5.83 1.15
C LEU A 28 4.74 5.57 -0.22
N THR A 29 3.65 4.81 -0.26
CA THR A 29 2.89 4.57 -1.49
C THR A 29 2.26 5.87 -2.01
N LEU A 30 1.60 6.63 -1.13
CA LEU A 30 1.03 7.94 -1.47
C LEU A 30 2.11 8.91 -1.98
N TRP A 31 3.26 8.95 -1.30
CA TRP A 31 4.40 9.79 -1.69
C TRP A 31 4.98 9.35 -3.04
N ALA A 32 5.16 8.05 -3.26
CA ALA A 32 5.66 7.50 -4.52
C ALA A 32 4.73 7.83 -5.69
N VAL A 33 3.41 7.65 -5.53
CA VAL A 33 2.43 8.02 -6.55
C VAL A 33 2.46 9.52 -6.83
N GLY A 34 2.56 10.35 -5.79
CA GLY A 34 2.72 11.80 -5.91
C GLY A 34 3.95 12.19 -6.74
N THR A 35 5.13 11.65 -6.38
CA THR A 35 6.38 11.88 -7.10
C THR A 35 6.31 11.40 -8.56
N ILE A 36 5.77 10.21 -8.80
CA ILE A 36 5.58 9.68 -10.17
C ILE A 36 4.70 10.62 -10.99
N THR A 37 3.59 11.12 -10.43
CA THR A 37 2.74 12.07 -11.16
C THR A 37 3.43 13.40 -11.44
N GLY A 38 4.38 13.82 -10.60
CA GLY A 38 5.19 15.02 -10.78
C GLY A 38 6.22 14.90 -11.91
N ASN A 39 6.84 13.71 -12.05
CA ASN A 39 7.98 13.46 -12.94
C ASN A 39 7.60 12.96 -14.34
N ILE A 40 6.33 13.05 -14.76
CA ILE A 40 5.92 12.69 -16.12
C ILE A 40 6.32 13.82 -17.08
N GLU A 41 7.16 13.50 -18.07
CA GLU A 41 7.65 14.44 -19.10
C GLU A 41 6.55 14.96 -20.04
N ASP A 42 5.55 14.12 -20.36
CA ASP A 42 4.40 14.51 -21.19
C ASP A 42 3.38 15.31 -20.36
N GLU A 43 3.26 16.62 -20.62
CA GLU A 43 2.33 17.52 -19.93
C GLU A 43 0.88 17.01 -19.93
N ARG A 44 0.42 16.40 -21.04
CA ARG A 44 -0.95 15.90 -21.15
C ARG A 44 -1.15 14.71 -20.20
N ARG A 45 -0.19 13.79 -20.19
CA ARG A 45 -0.20 12.62 -19.31
C ARG A 45 -0.04 13.03 -17.84
N GLN A 46 0.76 14.07 -17.56
CA GLN A 46 0.93 14.65 -16.23
C GLN A 46 -0.39 15.23 -15.70
N ARG A 47 -1.13 15.99 -16.52
CA ARG A 47 -2.44 16.54 -16.12
C ARG A 47 -3.46 15.44 -15.84
N ILE A 48 -3.51 14.40 -16.67
CA ILE A 48 -4.38 13.23 -16.45
C ILE A 48 -4.02 12.52 -15.14
N ALA A 49 -2.73 12.32 -14.88
CA ALA A 49 -2.25 11.69 -13.66
C ALA A 49 -2.59 12.51 -12.40
N LYS A 50 -2.39 13.83 -12.44
CA LYS A 50 -2.78 14.75 -11.35
C LYS A 50 -4.29 14.77 -11.13
N ALA A 51 -5.09 14.79 -12.20
CA ALA A 51 -6.55 14.69 -12.09
C ALA A 51 -6.98 13.37 -11.45
N GLY A 52 -6.32 12.26 -11.81
CA GLY A 52 -6.51 10.97 -11.15
C GLY A 52 -6.21 11.03 -9.65
N PHE A 53 -5.06 11.58 -9.28
CA PHE A 53 -4.65 11.74 -7.88
C PHE A 53 -5.67 12.53 -7.06
N TRP A 54 -6.03 13.73 -7.53
CA TRP A 54 -7.01 14.60 -6.84
C TRP A 54 -8.41 13.99 -6.85
N GLY A 55 -8.82 13.32 -7.92
CA GLY A 55 -10.08 12.59 -7.99
C GLY A 55 -10.16 11.47 -6.96
N GLY A 56 -9.07 10.69 -6.79
CA GLY A 56 -9.00 9.62 -5.79
C GLY A 56 -9.05 10.16 -4.36
N PHE A 57 -8.35 11.26 -4.11
CA PHE A 57 -8.39 11.96 -2.84
C PHE A 57 -9.79 12.51 -2.52
N MET A 58 -10.45 13.18 -3.46
CA MET A 58 -11.80 13.70 -3.26
C MET A 58 -12.81 12.57 -3.02
N LEU A 59 -12.71 11.47 -3.76
CA LEU A 59 -13.55 10.29 -3.52
C LEU A 59 -13.35 9.73 -2.11
N PHE A 60 -12.10 9.70 -1.63
CA PHE A 60 -11.80 9.32 -0.25
C PHE A 60 -12.46 10.26 0.76
N ILE A 61 -12.36 11.58 0.57
CA ILE A 61 -13.01 12.56 1.46
C ILE A 61 -14.52 12.34 1.54
N ILE A 62 -15.19 12.11 0.41
CA ILE A 62 -16.64 11.83 0.37
C ILE A 62 -16.96 10.59 1.22
N VAL A 63 -16.23 9.50 1.03
CA VAL A 63 -16.43 8.25 1.78
C VAL A 63 -16.09 8.42 3.26
N MET A 64 -15.03 9.17 3.58
CA MET A 64 -14.62 9.46 4.95
C MET A 64 -15.72 10.23 5.70
N LEU A 65 -16.29 11.28 5.08
CA LEU A 65 -17.39 12.03 5.69
C LEU A 65 -18.63 11.15 5.94
N TYR A 66 -18.95 10.24 5.02
CA TYR A 66 -20.03 9.27 5.19
C TYR A 66 -19.75 8.29 6.34
N GLN A 67 -18.53 7.74 6.43
CA GLN A 67 -18.14 6.83 7.50
C GLN A 67 -18.16 7.53 8.86
N VAL A 68 -17.58 8.72 8.96
CA VAL A 68 -17.55 9.51 10.21
C VAL A 68 -18.96 9.85 10.68
N SER A 69 -19.88 10.23 9.78
CA SER A 69 -21.26 10.50 10.18
C SER A 69 -21.98 9.26 10.69
N ALA A 70 -21.71 8.08 10.10
CA ALA A 70 -22.20 6.81 10.62
C ALA A 70 -21.63 6.48 12.01
N PHE A 71 -20.33 6.70 12.25
CA PHE A 71 -19.71 6.43 13.55
C PHE A 71 -20.16 7.39 14.66
N ILE A 72 -20.48 8.64 14.34
CA ILE A 72 -21.06 9.57 15.32
C ILE A 72 -22.40 9.04 15.86
N VAL A 73 -23.16 8.32 15.03
CA VAL A 73 -24.48 7.78 15.41
C VAL A 73 -24.36 6.40 16.05
N ALA A 74 -23.51 5.52 15.52
CA ALA A 74 -23.42 4.11 15.93
C ALA A 74 -22.29 3.79 16.93
N GLY A 75 -21.37 4.72 17.16
CA GLY A 75 -20.10 4.46 17.86
C GLY A 75 -19.04 3.83 16.94
N PHE A 76 -17.78 3.85 17.38
CA PHE A 76 -16.69 3.17 16.68
C PHE A 76 -16.71 1.66 16.99
N PRO A 77 -16.38 0.79 16.03
CA PRO A 77 -16.28 -0.65 16.29
C PRO A 77 -15.17 -0.97 17.30
N GLU A 78 -15.48 -1.74 18.34
CA GLU A 78 -14.51 -2.18 19.37
C GLU A 78 -13.82 -3.49 19.00
N HIS A 79 -13.33 -3.60 17.76
CA HIS A 79 -12.56 -4.79 17.36
C HIS A 79 -11.14 -4.75 17.90
N GLU A 80 -10.65 -5.89 18.38
CA GLU A 80 -9.27 -6.05 18.82
C GLU A 80 -8.30 -5.74 17.67
N ILE A 81 -7.15 -5.16 18.01
CA ILE A 81 -6.10 -4.83 17.05
C ILE A 81 -5.50 -6.12 16.44
N PHE A 82 -5.58 -7.23 17.16
CA PHE A 82 -5.07 -8.55 16.80
C PHE A 82 -6.07 -9.33 15.93
N GLY A 83 -6.32 -8.83 14.73
CA GLY A 83 -7.02 -9.60 13.70
C GLY A 83 -6.02 -10.43 12.91
N GLY A 84 -5.67 -11.62 13.41
CA GLY A 84 -5.01 -12.73 12.68
C GLY A 84 -3.95 -12.41 11.60
N PHE A 85 -3.70 -13.37 10.73
CA PHE A 85 -2.88 -13.21 9.52
C PHE A 85 -3.20 -14.34 8.57
N ASP A 86 -3.70 -14.00 7.38
CA ASP A 86 -4.05 -14.96 6.35
C ASP A 86 -2.90 -15.06 5.34
N ILE A 87 -2.19 -16.18 5.40
CA ILE A 87 -1.04 -16.43 4.54
C ILE A 87 -1.43 -16.60 3.06
N TRP A 88 -2.64 -17.07 2.76
CA TRP A 88 -3.15 -17.17 1.39
C TRP A 88 -3.44 -15.79 0.81
N LEU A 89 -4.06 -14.91 1.59
CA LEU A 89 -4.24 -13.51 1.18
C LEU A 89 -2.89 -12.81 0.97
N ALA A 90 -1.90 -13.07 1.83
CA ALA A 90 -0.56 -12.54 1.66
C ALA A 90 0.14 -13.06 0.40
N LEU A 91 0.04 -14.36 0.10
CA LEU A 91 0.63 -14.92 -1.11
C LEU A 91 -0.04 -14.41 -2.38
N MET A 92 -1.38 -14.28 -2.38
CA MET A 92 -2.11 -13.65 -3.48
C MET A 92 -1.67 -12.19 -3.68
N GLY A 93 -1.57 -11.42 -2.58
CA GLY A 93 -1.02 -10.07 -2.61
C GLY A 93 0.39 -10.02 -3.21
N GLY A 94 1.26 -10.97 -2.85
CA GLY A 94 2.61 -11.08 -3.39
C GLY A 94 2.65 -11.34 -4.89
N VAL A 95 1.82 -12.26 -5.39
CA VAL A 95 1.71 -12.50 -6.83
C VAL A 95 1.21 -11.24 -7.56
N ILE A 96 0.19 -10.57 -7.02
CA ILE A 96 -0.36 -9.33 -7.60
C ILE A 96 0.72 -8.24 -7.64
N GLY A 97 1.48 -8.05 -6.55
CA GLY A 97 2.54 -7.05 -6.47
C GLY A 97 3.64 -7.31 -7.50
N LEU A 98 4.11 -8.55 -7.57
CA LEU A 98 5.15 -8.98 -8.50
C LEU A 98 4.73 -8.78 -9.97
N VAL A 99 3.51 -9.22 -10.33
CA VAL A 99 2.99 -9.12 -11.70
C VAL A 99 2.74 -7.66 -12.08
N SER A 100 2.17 -6.85 -11.17
CA SER A 100 1.85 -5.44 -11.44
C SER A 100 3.10 -4.64 -11.83
N PHE A 101 4.21 -4.86 -11.13
CA PHE A 101 5.48 -4.18 -11.44
C PHE A 101 6.18 -4.78 -12.66
N SER A 102 6.03 -6.09 -12.91
CA SER A 102 6.57 -6.74 -14.10
C SER A 102 5.91 -6.27 -15.40
N VAL A 103 4.62 -5.94 -15.35
CA VAL A 103 3.81 -5.55 -16.52
C VAL A 103 3.67 -4.02 -16.67
N GLY A 104 3.82 -3.28 -15.57
CA GLY A 104 3.41 -1.88 -15.42
C GLY A 104 4.03 -0.85 -16.38
N GLY A 105 5.11 -1.18 -17.09
CA GLY A 105 5.77 -0.24 -18.00
C GLY A 105 5.24 -0.22 -19.45
N LYS A 106 4.62 -1.31 -19.95
CA LYS A 106 4.53 -1.53 -21.40
C LYS A 106 3.13 -1.46 -22.02
N ILE A 107 2.04 -1.45 -21.24
CA ILE A 107 0.70 -1.77 -21.78
C ILE A 107 -0.39 -0.72 -21.46
N LEU A 108 -0.10 0.32 -20.67
CA LEU A 108 -1.15 1.23 -20.19
C LEU A 108 -1.40 2.42 -21.13
N SER A 109 -2.62 2.51 -21.65
CA SER A 109 -3.09 3.68 -22.42
C SER A 109 -3.07 4.95 -21.57
N GLN A 110 -2.86 6.11 -22.19
CA GLN A 110 -2.80 7.40 -21.48
C GLN A 110 -4.06 7.67 -20.63
N SER A 111 -5.23 7.24 -21.11
CA SER A 111 -6.50 7.37 -20.38
C SER A 111 -6.61 6.44 -19.17
N ALA A 112 -6.03 5.23 -19.24
CA ALA A 112 -6.06 4.28 -18.14
C ALA A 112 -5.21 4.73 -16.94
N VAL A 113 -4.15 5.51 -17.18
CA VAL A 113 -3.24 6.01 -16.14
C VAL A 113 -3.98 6.84 -15.08
N GLY A 114 -4.86 7.76 -15.51
CA GLY A 114 -5.63 8.60 -14.58
C GLY A 114 -6.57 7.77 -13.70
N TRP A 115 -7.27 6.81 -14.28
CA TRP A 115 -8.16 5.90 -13.54
C TRP A 115 -7.41 5.01 -12.56
N ILE A 116 -6.26 4.46 -12.96
CA ILE A 116 -5.44 3.62 -12.10
C ILE A 116 -4.93 4.43 -10.90
N ILE A 117 -4.42 5.64 -11.12
CA ILE A 117 -3.95 6.51 -10.04
C ILE A 117 -5.10 6.87 -9.10
N LEU A 118 -6.28 7.19 -9.64
CA LEU A 118 -7.48 7.47 -8.85
C LEU A 118 -7.81 6.30 -7.92
N VAL A 119 -7.88 5.09 -8.46
CA VAL A 119 -8.20 3.88 -7.70
C VAL A 119 -7.13 3.59 -6.65
N ILE A 120 -5.85 3.68 -7.00
CA ILE A 120 -4.74 3.43 -6.06
C ILE A 120 -4.77 4.42 -4.91
N ILE A 121 -4.94 5.72 -5.20
CA ILE A 121 -5.01 6.76 -4.16
C ILE A 121 -6.21 6.55 -3.26
N PHE A 122 -7.40 6.36 -3.85
CA PHE A 122 -8.61 6.09 -3.09
C PHE A 122 -8.46 4.86 -2.17
N LEU A 123 -8.02 3.73 -2.71
CA LEU A 123 -7.83 2.49 -1.96
C LEU A 123 -6.76 2.63 -0.87
N SER A 124 -5.68 3.38 -1.13
CA SER A 124 -4.62 3.59 -0.14
C SER A 124 -5.12 4.39 1.07
N PHE A 125 -5.84 5.50 0.84
CA PHE A 125 -6.43 6.27 1.93
C PHE A 125 -7.57 5.53 2.62
N TYR A 126 -8.40 4.82 1.86
CA TYR A 126 -9.49 4.01 2.42
C TYR A 126 -8.95 2.87 3.29
N ALA A 127 -7.92 2.17 2.83
CA ALA A 127 -7.22 1.16 3.62
C ALA A 127 -6.61 1.77 4.88
N LEU A 128 -5.98 2.94 4.79
CA LEU A 128 -5.41 3.62 5.96
C LEU A 128 -6.49 3.97 6.99
N LEU A 129 -7.64 4.48 6.54
CA LEU A 129 -8.78 4.81 7.42
C LEU A 129 -9.33 3.57 8.10
N HIS A 130 -9.60 2.51 7.33
CA HIS A 130 -10.11 1.25 7.87
C HIS A 130 -9.12 0.62 8.85
N TYR A 131 -7.84 0.67 8.51
CA TYR A 131 -6.80 0.05 9.31
C TYR A 131 -6.58 0.74 10.67
N LEU A 132 -6.52 2.08 10.67
CA LEU A 132 -6.22 2.86 11.88
C LEU A 132 -7.44 3.04 12.79
N PHE A 133 -8.63 3.26 12.22
CA PHE A 133 -9.80 3.72 12.97
C PHE A 133 -10.91 2.69 13.11
N ILE A 134 -11.18 1.89 12.08
CA ILE A 134 -12.37 1.03 12.01
C ILE A 134 -12.06 -0.40 12.45
N ARG A 135 -10.87 -0.87 12.10
CA ARG A 135 -10.26 -2.16 12.50
C ARG A 135 -11.00 -3.43 12.05
N THR A 136 -12.13 -3.30 11.36
CA THR A 136 -12.95 -4.43 10.90
C THR A 136 -12.24 -5.35 9.91
N TYR A 137 -11.33 -4.82 9.09
CA TYR A 137 -10.65 -5.59 8.04
C TYR A 137 -9.14 -5.67 8.25
N ASN A 138 -8.66 -5.50 9.48
CA ASN A 138 -7.22 -5.41 9.77
C ASN A 138 -6.46 -6.66 9.32
N GLU A 139 -7.01 -7.85 9.53
CA GLU A 139 -6.40 -9.11 9.08
C GLU A 139 -6.18 -9.14 7.57
N LEU A 140 -7.24 -8.81 6.82
CA LEU A 140 -7.24 -8.84 5.36
C LEU A 140 -6.30 -7.77 4.81
N LEU A 141 -6.38 -6.55 5.34
CA LEU A 141 -5.53 -5.43 4.93
C LEU A 141 -4.05 -5.69 5.25
N LEU A 142 -3.75 -6.17 6.46
CA LEU A 142 -2.39 -6.52 6.87
C LEU A 142 -1.79 -7.60 5.94
N SER A 143 -2.54 -8.68 5.72
CA SER A 143 -2.11 -9.80 4.89
C SER A 143 -1.85 -9.35 3.46
N MET A 144 -2.78 -8.59 2.87
CA MET A 144 -2.63 -8.06 1.52
C MET A 144 -1.47 -7.07 1.38
N ILE A 145 -1.31 -6.13 2.31
CA ILE A 145 -0.22 -5.14 2.26
C ILE A 145 1.13 -5.83 2.38
N ALA A 146 1.29 -6.74 3.35
CA ALA A 146 2.51 -7.52 3.52
C ALA A 146 2.83 -8.34 2.26
N GLY A 147 1.82 -8.99 1.70
CA GLY A 147 1.90 -9.70 0.42
C GLY A 147 2.39 -8.81 -0.71
N LEU A 148 1.67 -7.72 -1.00
CA LEU A 148 2.01 -6.77 -2.06
C LEU A 148 3.43 -6.25 -1.90
N THR A 149 3.82 -5.83 -0.70
CA THR A 149 5.18 -5.35 -0.40
C THR A 149 6.23 -6.42 -0.69
N PHE A 150 5.99 -7.67 -0.26
CA PHE A 150 6.88 -8.79 -0.57
C PHE A 150 7.01 -9.01 -2.08
N GLY A 151 5.89 -9.00 -2.82
CA GLY A 151 5.88 -9.14 -4.28
C GLY A 151 6.68 -8.04 -4.99
N VAL A 152 6.55 -6.80 -4.52
CA VAL A 152 7.32 -5.66 -5.04
C VAL A 152 8.81 -5.82 -4.74
N PHE A 153 9.19 -6.21 -3.53
CA PHE A 153 10.60 -6.45 -3.21
C PHE A 153 11.18 -7.64 -3.99
N ALA A 154 10.40 -8.71 -4.19
CA ALA A 154 10.79 -9.84 -5.01
C ALA A 154 11.03 -9.41 -6.47
N PHE A 155 10.22 -8.51 -7.02
CA PHE A 155 10.46 -7.90 -8.32
C PHE A 155 11.78 -7.14 -8.36
N PHE A 156 12.04 -6.25 -7.40
CA PHE A 156 13.29 -5.48 -7.38
C PHE A 156 14.52 -6.37 -7.17
N ALA A 157 14.43 -7.41 -6.35
CA ALA A 157 15.50 -8.37 -6.13
C ALA A 157 15.79 -9.25 -7.37
N SER A 158 14.78 -9.51 -8.21
CA SER A 158 14.91 -10.32 -9.42
C SER A 158 15.14 -9.52 -10.71
N SER A 159 14.96 -8.19 -10.67
CA SER A 159 15.18 -7.32 -11.82
C SER A 159 16.67 -7.22 -12.16
N PRO A 160 17.12 -7.66 -13.36
CA PRO A 160 18.53 -7.68 -13.72
C PRO A 160 19.17 -6.29 -13.82
N ALA A 161 18.40 -5.20 -13.88
CA ALA A 161 18.95 -3.85 -13.95
C ALA A 161 19.78 -3.52 -12.70
N THR A 162 19.31 -3.90 -11.51
CA THR A 162 19.98 -3.64 -10.24
C THR A 162 21.24 -4.49 -10.07
N ILE A 163 21.22 -5.76 -10.50
CA ILE A 163 22.38 -6.66 -10.45
C ILE A 163 23.42 -6.28 -11.53
N LYS A 164 22.98 -5.88 -12.73
CA LYS A 164 23.86 -5.51 -13.84
C LYS A 164 24.51 -4.15 -13.62
N GLU A 165 23.85 -3.20 -12.96
CA GLU A 165 24.48 -1.96 -12.49
C GLU A 165 25.47 -2.21 -11.35
N PHE A 166 25.13 -3.07 -10.39
CA PHE A 166 26.00 -3.43 -9.27
C PHE A 166 27.26 -4.21 -9.70
N LEU A 167 27.14 -5.13 -10.66
CA LEU A 167 28.30 -5.84 -11.22
C LEU A 167 29.16 -4.96 -12.13
N LYS A 168 28.55 -3.98 -12.81
CA LYS A 168 29.28 -3.02 -13.65
C LYS A 168 30.03 -1.97 -12.81
N SER A 169 29.56 -1.64 -11.61
CA SER A 169 30.30 -0.76 -10.70
C SER A 169 31.52 -1.44 -10.07
N GLN A 170 31.52 -2.77 -9.94
CA GLN A 170 32.69 -3.53 -9.46
C GLN A 170 33.72 -3.88 -10.55
N SER A 171 33.39 -3.72 -11.84
CA SER A 171 34.33 -3.95 -12.95
C SER A 171 35.12 -2.69 -13.35
N LEU A 172 34.99 -1.60 -12.59
CA LEU A 172 35.65 -0.31 -12.83
C LEU A 172 36.62 0.08 -11.68
N GLU A 173 36.85 -0.82 -10.73
CA GLU A 173 38.01 -0.79 -9.80
C GLU A 173 39.04 -1.84 -10.25
#